data_AF-A0A2V7QSC2-F1
#
_entry.id   AF-A0A2V7QSC2-F1
#
_cell.length_a   1.000
_cell.length_b   1.000
_cell.length_c   1.000
_cell.angle_alpha   90.00
_cell.angle_beta   90.00
_cell.angle_gamma   90.00
#
_symmetry.space_group_name_H-M   'P 1'
#
loop_
_entity.id
_entity.type
_entity.pdbx_description
1 polymer ?
#
loop_
_entity_poly.entity_id
_entity_poly.type
_entity_poly.pdbx_seq_one_letter_code
_entity_poly.pdbx_strand_id
1 'polypeptide(L)'
;WTERRWRGFEAARARADSGKTTALPGEENYFGTVGAVALDKAGNLAAGTSTGGTEMKRYGRVGDSPIIGAGTYANNLSCAVSGTGDGEF
;
A
#
# COMPACT_ATOMS: atom_id res chain seq x y z
N TRP A 1 14.63 -12.22 -12.15
CA TRP A 1 14.13 -10.87 -12.46
C TRP A 1 13.24 -10.98 -13.68
N THR A 2 12.03 -10.42 -13.67
CA THR A 2 11.10 -10.47 -14.82
C THR A 2 11.27 -9.23 -15.69
N GLU A 3 11.18 -9.38 -17.01
CA GLU A 3 11.37 -8.28 -17.97
C GLU A 3 10.39 -7.12 -17.73
N ARG A 4 9.15 -7.43 -17.31
CA ARG A 4 8.15 -6.43 -16.91
C ARG A 4 8.64 -5.52 -15.78
N ARG A 5 9.25 -6.09 -14.73
CA ARG A 5 9.75 -5.32 -13.58
C ARG A 5 11.00 -4.52 -13.94
N TRP A 6 11.83 -5.03 -14.85
CA TRP A 6 13.01 -4.30 -15.33
C TRP A 6 12.61 -3.06 -16.14
N ARG A 7 11.67 -3.21 -17.08
CA ARG A 7 11.14 -2.07 -17.86
C ARG A 7 10.45 -1.04 -16.96
N GLY A 8 9.70 -1.49 -15.96
CA GLY A 8 9.13 -0.61 -14.93
C GLY A 8 10.22 0.14 -14.16
N PHE A 9 11.32 -0.55 -13.82
CA PHE A 9 12.47 0.06 -13.16
C PHE A 9 13.15 1.14 -14.01
N GLU A 10 13.39 0.87 -15.30
CA GLU A 10 13.99 1.85 -16.20
C GLU A 10 13.08 3.07 -16.41
N ALA A 11 11.77 2.84 -16.57
CA ALA A 11 10.79 3.91 -16.77
C ALA A 11 10.69 4.83 -15.56
N ALA A 12 10.61 4.29 -14.34
CA ALA A 12 10.52 5.13 -13.15
C ALA A 12 11.86 5.78 -12.75
N ARG A 13 13.02 5.22 -13.12
CA ARG A 13 14.32 5.91 -13.01
C ARG A 13 14.37 7.14 -13.92
N ALA A 14 13.96 6.99 -15.19
CA ALA A 14 13.88 8.11 -16.13
C ALA A 14 12.90 9.21 -15.65
N ARG A 15 11.82 8.84 -14.94
CA ARG A 15 10.90 9.81 -14.32
C ARG A 15 11.54 10.57 -13.17
N ALA A 16 12.25 9.87 -12.27
CA ALA A 16 12.95 10.49 -11.15
C ALA A 16 13.96 11.53 -11.64
N ASP A 17 14.70 11.21 -12.72
CA ASP A 17 15.65 12.13 -13.36
C ASP A 17 14.95 13.33 -14.04
N SER A 18 13.70 13.18 -14.46
CA SER A 18 12.91 14.25 -15.12
C SER A 18 12.29 15.27 -14.18
N GLY A 19 12.33 15.04 -12.86
CA GLY A 19 11.80 15.94 -11.83
C GLY A 19 10.27 16.11 -11.81
N LYS A 20 9.52 15.34 -12.62
CA LYS A 20 8.06 15.37 -12.66
C LYS A 20 7.48 14.38 -11.64
N THR A 21 6.79 14.91 -10.62
CA THR A 21 6.20 14.13 -9.51
C THR A 21 4.74 13.74 -9.74
N THR A 22 4.12 14.07 -10.86
CA THR A 22 2.70 13.78 -11.11
C THR A 22 2.51 12.50 -11.94
N ALA A 23 1.64 11.62 -11.45
CA ALA A 23 1.17 10.46 -12.19
C ALA A 23 0.51 10.90 -13.51
N LEU A 24 0.81 10.20 -14.62
CA LEU A 24 0.15 10.46 -15.90
C LEU A 24 -1.28 9.89 -15.87
N PRO A 25 -2.26 10.57 -16.48
CA PRO A 25 -3.61 10.03 -16.60
C PRO A 25 -3.58 8.74 -17.42
N GLY A 26 -4.03 7.62 -16.84
CA GLY A 26 -4.17 6.34 -17.54
C GLY A 26 -3.09 5.30 -17.26
N GLU A 27 -2.09 5.57 -16.43
CA GLU A 27 -1.29 4.49 -15.82
C GLU A 27 -1.99 4.02 -14.55
N GLU A 28 -2.40 2.76 -14.52
CA GLU A 28 -2.85 2.12 -13.29
C GLU A 28 -1.68 2.12 -12.30
N ASN A 29 -1.66 3.08 -11.38
CA ASN A 29 -0.80 3.01 -10.20
C ASN A 29 -1.09 1.67 -9.53
N TYR A 30 -0.13 0.75 -9.59
CA TYR A 30 -0.31 -0.60 -9.07
C TYR A 30 -0.21 -0.54 -7.54
N PHE A 31 -1.30 -0.18 -6.88
CA PHE A 31 -1.40 -0.19 -5.42
C PHE A 31 -1.49 -1.65 -4.95
N GLY A 32 -0.34 -2.22 -4.62
CA GLY A 32 -0.20 -3.61 -4.19
C GLY A 32 -0.59 -3.87 -2.74
N THR A 33 -1.51 -3.08 -2.18
CA THR A 33 -2.02 -3.26 -0.81
C THR A 33 -3.39 -3.91 -0.87
N VAL A 34 -3.54 -5.02 -0.16
CA VAL A 34 -4.80 -5.72 0.04
C VAL A 34 -5.14 -5.74 1.51
N GLY A 35 -6.40 -5.83 1.84
CA GLY A 35 -6.80 -6.08 3.21
C GLY A 35 -8.25 -6.48 3.34
N ALA A 36 -8.60 -6.91 4.54
CA ALA A 36 -9.91 -7.43 4.88
C ALA A 36 -10.30 -7.00 6.28
N VAL A 37 -11.60 -6.78 6.46
CA VAL A 37 -12.23 -6.55 7.75
C VAL A 37 -13.38 -7.54 7.92
N ALA A 38 -13.59 -8.03 9.14
CA ALA A 38 -14.61 -9.01 9.44
C ALA A 38 -15.27 -8.72 10.80
N LEU A 39 -16.56 -9.06 10.89
CA LEU A 39 -17.35 -9.08 12.11
C LEU A 39 -17.90 -10.50 12.30
N ASP A 40 -17.60 -11.12 13.44
CA ASP A 40 -18.11 -12.45 13.76
C ASP A 40 -19.48 -12.42 14.45
N LYS A 41 -20.09 -13.60 14.64
CA LYS A 41 -21.41 -13.75 15.30
C LYS A 41 -21.40 -13.40 16.79
N ALA A 42 -20.23 -13.40 17.44
CA ALA A 42 -20.08 -13.02 18.84
C ALA A 42 -19.88 -11.51 19.00
N GLY A 43 -19.83 -10.74 17.90
CA GLY A 43 -19.64 -9.31 17.91
C GLY A 43 -18.17 -8.87 17.91
N ASN A 44 -17.21 -9.77 17.62
CA ASN A 44 -15.80 -9.40 17.53
C ASN A 44 -15.45 -8.84 16.16
N LEU A 45 -14.65 -7.78 16.17
CA LEU A 45 -14.12 -7.11 14.99
C LEU A 45 -12.67 -7.52 14.75
N ALA A 46 -12.33 -7.77 13.49
CA ALA A 46 -10.97 -8.06 13.05
C ALA A 46 -10.63 -7.27 11.78
N ALA A 47 -9.38 -6.84 11.65
CA ALA A 47 -8.83 -6.22 10.45
C ALA A 47 -7.45 -6.81 10.14
N GLY A 48 -7.13 -6.93 8.86
CA GLY A 48 -5.80 -7.32 8.41
C GLY A 48 -5.45 -6.65 7.09
N THR A 49 -4.25 -6.09 7.01
CA THR A 49 -3.72 -5.41 5.83
C THR A 49 -2.38 -6.04 5.44
N SER A 50 -2.15 -6.23 4.14
CA SER A 50 -0.91 -6.77 3.59
C SER A 50 -0.51 -6.01 2.34
N THR A 51 0.78 -5.73 2.19
CA THR A 51 1.30 -4.95 1.06
C THR A 51 2.67 -5.43 0.61
N GLY A 52 2.94 -5.33 -0.70
CA GLY A 52 4.31 -5.38 -1.22
C GLY A 52 5.13 -4.10 -0.92
N GLY A 53 4.45 -3.03 -0.52
CA GLY A 53 4.98 -1.67 -0.46
C GLY A 53 4.97 -0.97 -1.82
N THR A 54 5.50 0.24 -1.86
CA THR A 54 5.59 1.03 -3.08
C THR A 54 6.69 0.51 -4.02
N GLU A 55 6.49 0.71 -5.32
CA GLU A 55 7.53 0.42 -6.31
C GLU A 55 8.76 1.28 -6.05
N MET A 56 9.96 0.73 -6.30
CA MET A 56 11.24 1.41 -6.07
C MET A 56 11.49 1.94 -4.65
N LYS A 57 10.76 1.45 -3.65
CA LYS A 57 11.01 1.84 -2.26
C LYS A 57 12.48 1.59 -1.89
N ARG A 58 13.05 2.48 -1.09
CA ARG A 58 14.38 2.26 -0.50
C ARG A 58 14.38 0.96 0.29
N TYR A 59 15.52 0.26 0.29
CA TYR A 59 15.68 -0.90 1.15
C TYR A 59 15.39 -0.52 2.60
N GLY A 60 14.53 -1.30 3.26
CA GLY A 60 14.08 -1.01 4.63
C GLY A 60 12.94 0.00 4.76
N ARG A 61 12.41 0.61 3.69
CA ARG A 61 11.21 1.49 3.79
C ARG A 61 10.00 0.67 4.24
N VAL A 62 9.37 1.12 5.31
CA VAL A 62 8.11 0.60 5.88
C VAL A 62 7.00 1.61 5.61
N GLY A 63 5.84 1.15 5.15
CA GLY A 63 4.64 1.98 4.96
C GLY A 63 3.64 1.82 6.11
N ASP A 64 2.40 2.26 5.90
CA ASP A 64 1.29 2.24 6.86
C ASP A 64 0.79 0.83 7.21
N SER A 65 0.80 -0.10 6.24
CA SER A 65 0.10 -1.38 6.37
C SER A 65 0.49 -2.24 7.59
N PRO A 66 1.78 -2.36 8.01
CA PRO A 66 2.15 -3.08 9.23
C PRO A 66 2.04 -2.24 10.52
N ILE A 67 1.60 -0.98 10.46
CA ILE A 67 1.53 -0.07 11.61
C ILE A 67 0.10 -0.01 12.14
N ILE A 68 -0.09 -0.41 13.41
CA ILE A 68 -1.39 -0.41 14.07
C ILE A 68 -1.89 1.03 14.26
N GLY A 69 -3.10 1.30 13.81
CA GLY A 69 -3.72 2.64 13.85
C GLY A 69 -3.46 3.50 12.62
N ALA A 70 -2.54 3.10 11.72
CA ALA A 70 -2.35 3.72 10.41
C ALA A 70 -3.04 2.89 9.32
N GLY A 71 -2.41 1.78 8.89
CA GLY A 71 -2.93 0.93 7.82
C GLY A 71 -3.84 -0.21 8.30
N THR A 72 -3.79 -0.58 9.58
CA THR A 72 -4.66 -1.61 10.17
C THR A 72 -5.13 -1.18 11.55
N TYR A 73 -6.44 -1.25 11.79
CA TYR A 73 -7.02 -1.00 13.10
C TYR A 73 -8.27 -1.86 13.32
N ALA A 74 -8.45 -2.38 14.53
CA ALA A 74 -9.67 -3.07 14.93
C ALA A 74 -9.91 -2.91 16.44
N ASN A 75 -11.14 -2.55 16.80
CA ASN A 75 -11.56 -2.46 18.19
C ASN A 75 -13.06 -2.74 18.30
N ASN A 76 -13.45 -3.74 19.10
CA ASN A 76 -14.83 -4.20 19.29
C ASN A 76 -15.80 -3.11 19.77
N LEU A 77 -15.30 -2.07 20.45
CA LEU A 77 -16.14 -0.96 20.94
C LEU A 77 -16.35 0.13 19.89
N SER A 78 -15.64 0.08 18.75
CA SER A 78 -15.70 1.09 17.70
C SER A 78 -15.79 0.47 16.31
N CYS A 79 -14.67 0.31 15.61
CA CYS A 79 -14.64 -0.14 14.22
C CYS A 79 -13.41 -1.00 13.89
N ALA A 80 -13.46 -1.62 12.71
CA ALA A 80 -12.33 -2.25 12.03
C ALA A 80 -12.08 -1.56 10.69
N VAL A 81 -10.81 -1.28 10.39
CA VAL A 81 -10.35 -0.51 9.24
C VAL A 81 -9.10 -1.15 8.66
N SER A 82 -9.05 -1.21 7.33
CA SER A 82 -7.89 -1.60 6.53
C SER A 82 -7.63 -0.54 5.48
N GLY A 83 -6.46 0.10 5.52
CA GLY A 83 -6.02 1.15 4.60
C GLY A 83 -5.32 0.61 3.35
N THR A 84 -5.42 1.37 2.26
CA THR A 84 -4.64 1.20 1.03
C THR A 84 -4.34 2.58 0.45
N GLY A 85 -3.16 2.77 -0.12
CA GLY A 85 -2.71 4.04 -0.68
C GLY A 85 -1.23 4.30 -0.43
N ASP A 86 -0.89 5.59 -0.37
CA ASP A 86 0.45 6.07 -0.09
C ASP A 86 0.67 6.15 1.43
N GLY A 87 1.33 5.15 2.00
CA GLY A 87 1.47 4.99 3.46
C GLY A 87 2.25 6.07 4.23
N GLU A 88 2.64 7.17 3.59
CA GLU A 88 3.21 8.36 4.23
C GLU A 88 2.14 9.35 4.74
N PHE A 89 0.89 9.23 4.28
CA PHE A 89 -0.23 10.14 4.57
C PHE A 89 -1.33 9.43 5.38
#